data_AF-A0A9N9CNP5-F1
#
_entry.id   AF-A0A9N9CNP5-F1
#
_cell.length_a   1.000
_cell.length_b   1.000
_cell.length_c   1.000
_cell.angle_alpha   90.00
_cell.angle_beta   90.00
_cell.angle_gamma   90.00
#
_symmetry.space_group_name_H-M   'P 1'
#
loop_
_entity.id
_entity.type
_entity.pdbx_description
1 polymer ?
#
loop_
_entity_poly.entity_id
_entity_poly.type
_entity_poly.pdbx_seq_one_letter_code
_entity_poly.pdbx_strand_id
1 'polypeptide(L)'
;MFDILHNRFNFAAIDRRFVISTATETETVQSALVADVITEILENLSARDLLSALLVSREWCQVAVPMYWKAPFSYTKKRSMAALKIYELFLERGSSTLLGTKEDSTRGAVQETPLYDYPLFLKELNYTNLLELGESVEAILQILQMLTNRGIRLNTFVMDNTGTNSEIFYGIWTAPRYAPIFSSLIHVEIHTPFLKNNVMKTLANNCTRLSHLDINLYDNSSNRVIETFYYLKKLLSLQQCPLNLRLVFPNGPGKMLMNTLQSQQLESFKRLELVKWNFNGCEWRWLKMCPNLTEFAITSPPQTQVSDILGTIYENYRLKLSKNYKITTAHWHFDKDDGVSS
;
A
#
# COMPACT_ATOMS: atom_id res chain seq x y z
N MET A 1 20.61 -6.25 19.39
CA MET A 1 19.86 -4.98 19.60
C MET A 1 18.35 -5.21 19.54
N PHE A 2 17.80 -5.92 18.54
CA PHE A 2 16.42 -6.44 18.62
C PHE A 2 16.26 -7.64 19.58
N ASP A 3 17.29 -8.45 19.79
CA ASP A 3 17.29 -9.47 20.87
C ASP A 3 17.36 -8.86 22.29
N ILE A 4 17.77 -7.58 22.38
CA ILE A 4 17.73 -6.82 23.64
C ILE A 4 16.32 -6.25 23.86
N LEU A 5 15.60 -5.92 22.79
CA LEU A 5 14.20 -5.48 22.86
C LEU A 5 13.24 -6.62 23.24
N HIS A 6 13.55 -7.88 22.89
CA HIS A 6 12.71 -9.04 23.25
C HIS A 6 12.89 -9.51 24.70
N ASN A 7 14.01 -9.19 25.35
CA ASN A 7 14.33 -9.64 26.72
C ASN A 7 14.38 -8.53 27.77
N ARG A 8 14.22 -7.24 27.41
CA ARG A 8 14.29 -6.12 28.38
C ARG A 8 13.14 -5.12 28.40
N PHE A 9 12.09 -5.29 27.59
CA PHE A 9 10.87 -4.49 27.76
C PHE A 9 9.84 -5.19 28.64
N ASN A 10 10.32 -5.65 29.79
CA ASN A 10 9.50 -6.03 30.92
C ASN A 10 9.27 -4.76 31.76
N PHE A 11 8.29 -3.94 31.39
CA PHE A 11 7.82 -2.84 32.24
C PHE A 11 6.95 -3.41 33.38
N ALA A 12 7.54 -4.25 34.24
CA ALA A 12 6.93 -4.74 35.47
C ALA A 12 7.31 -3.88 36.70
N ALA A 13 8.01 -2.77 36.52
CA ALA A 13 8.37 -1.85 37.60
C ALA A 13 8.19 -0.38 37.18
N ILE A 14 6.96 0.02 36.89
CA ILE A 14 6.54 1.41 37.15
C ILE A 14 5.44 1.31 38.20
N ASP A 15 5.76 1.88 39.35
CA ASP A 15 5.04 1.83 40.61
C ASP A 15 3.52 2.04 40.45
N ARG A 16 2.75 1.06 40.93
CA ARG A 16 1.30 1.20 41.14
C ARG A 16 1.09 1.99 42.42
N ARG A 17 1.12 3.33 42.36
CA ARG A 17 0.53 4.18 43.40
C ARG A 17 -0.21 5.39 42.79
N PHE A 18 -1.53 5.38 43.02
CA PHE A 18 -2.48 6.48 43.27
C PHE A 18 -1.99 7.92 42.99
N VAL A 19 -2.76 8.82 42.37
CA VAL A 19 -4.03 9.39 42.85
C VAL A 19 -4.80 9.97 41.65
N ILE A 20 -6.13 9.84 41.64
CA ILE A 20 -7.04 10.55 40.72
C ILE A 20 -6.89 12.06 41.01
N SER A 21 -6.18 12.77 40.13
CA SER A 21 -6.22 14.23 40.06
C SER A 21 -7.08 14.62 38.86
N THR A 22 -8.08 15.45 39.10
CA THR A 22 -8.95 16.03 38.08
C THR A 22 -8.11 16.99 37.21
N ALA A 23 -7.74 16.54 36.01
CA ALA A 23 -7.04 17.37 35.02
C ALA A 23 -7.93 18.54 34.58
N THR A 24 -7.37 19.75 34.58
CA THR A 24 -8.04 20.99 34.17
C THR A 24 -7.82 21.26 32.68
N GLU A 25 -8.76 21.96 32.02
CA GLU A 25 -8.75 22.24 30.57
C GLU A 25 -7.42 22.83 30.04
N THR A 26 -6.66 23.51 30.88
CA THR A 26 -5.35 24.08 30.53
C THR A 26 -4.25 23.04 30.34
N GLU A 27 -4.25 21.94 31.11
CA GLU A 27 -3.27 20.84 30.94
C GLU A 27 -3.53 20.04 29.65
N THR A 28 -4.80 19.89 29.28
CA THR A 28 -5.18 19.20 28.03
C THR A 28 -4.75 19.96 26.78
N VAL A 29 -4.85 21.30 26.80
CA VAL A 29 -4.42 22.15 25.67
C VAL A 29 -2.89 22.15 25.54
N GLN A 30 -2.16 22.21 26.65
CA GLN A 30 -0.70 22.19 26.63
C GLN A 30 -0.13 20.83 26.21
N SER A 31 -0.75 19.74 26.66
CA SER A 31 -0.43 18.37 26.23
C SER A 31 -0.65 18.17 24.72
N ALA A 32 -1.75 18.69 24.18
CA ALA A 32 -2.06 18.62 22.75
C ALA A 32 -1.03 19.40 21.90
N LEU A 33 -0.66 20.61 22.32
CA LEU A 33 0.36 21.42 21.63
C LEU A 33 1.74 20.74 21.58
N VAL A 34 2.12 20.05 22.65
CA VAL A 34 3.37 19.28 22.69
C VAL A 34 3.32 18.07 21.75
N ALA A 35 2.17 17.39 21.67
CA ALA A 35 1.99 16.26 20.76
C ALA A 35 2.06 16.68 19.28
N ASP A 36 1.49 17.84 18.93
CA ASP A 36 1.53 18.37 17.56
C ASP A 36 2.97 18.72 17.11
N VAL A 37 3.75 19.37 17.98
CA VAL A 37 5.16 19.68 17.70
C VAL A 37 6.00 18.40 17.59
N ILE A 38 5.79 17.43 18.48
CA ILE A 38 6.48 16.12 18.39
C ILE A 38 6.10 15.44 17.08
N THR A 39 4.83 15.47 16.67
CA THR A 39 4.35 14.88 15.41
C THR A 39 5.10 15.48 14.22
N GLU A 40 5.17 16.81 14.11
CA GLU A 40 5.85 17.49 13.01
C GLU A 40 7.35 17.16 12.94
N ILE A 41 8.02 17.05 14.10
CA ILE A 41 9.42 16.62 14.17
C ILE A 41 9.57 15.18 13.68
N LEU A 42 8.72 14.28 14.18
CA LEU A 42 8.80 12.84 13.89
C LEU A 42 8.40 12.49 12.46
N GLU A 43 7.54 13.27 11.81
CA GLU A 43 7.15 13.08 10.41
C GLU A 43 8.34 13.16 9.44
N ASN A 44 9.38 13.90 9.80
CA ASN A 44 10.60 14.05 9.01
C ASN A 44 11.67 12.98 9.30
N LEU A 45 11.41 12.07 10.25
CA LEU A 45 12.37 11.05 10.65
C LEU A 45 12.27 9.76 9.82
N SER A 46 13.41 9.10 9.60
CA SER A 46 13.40 7.77 9.01
C SER A 46 12.83 6.73 9.99
N ALA A 47 12.41 5.57 9.47
CA ALA A 47 11.98 4.45 10.31
C ALA A 47 13.03 4.03 11.35
N ARG A 48 14.32 4.23 11.07
CA ARG A 48 15.41 3.94 12.02
C ARG A 48 15.45 4.99 13.13
N ASP A 49 15.26 6.25 12.79
CA ASP A 49 15.34 7.36 13.75
C ASP A 49 14.12 7.36 14.68
N LEU A 50 12.95 6.93 14.17
CA LEU A 50 11.76 6.68 14.99
C LEU A 50 12.00 5.66 16.12
N LEU A 51 12.90 4.67 15.95
CA LEU A 51 13.26 3.76 17.04
C LEU A 51 14.02 4.47 18.16
N SER A 52 14.85 5.44 17.80
CA SER A 52 15.57 6.24 18.78
C SER A 52 14.61 7.16 19.53
N ALA A 53 13.59 7.71 18.85
CA ALA A 53 12.53 8.49 19.45
C ALA A 53 11.73 7.73 20.52
N LEU A 54 11.56 6.40 20.38
CA LEU A 54 10.91 5.56 21.39
C LEU A 54 11.63 5.57 22.75
N LEU A 55 12.92 5.92 22.77
CA LEU A 55 13.76 5.89 23.98
C LEU A 55 13.86 7.26 24.68
N VAL A 56 13.26 8.32 24.11
CA VAL A 56 13.41 9.69 24.62
C VAL A 56 12.53 9.93 25.85
N SER A 57 11.21 9.78 25.70
CA SER A 57 10.25 9.94 26.79
C SER A 57 8.94 9.19 26.49
N ARG A 58 8.02 9.16 27.46
CA ARG A 58 6.71 8.52 27.29
C ARG A 58 5.88 9.21 26.20
N GLU A 59 5.94 10.54 26.15
CA GLU A 59 5.21 11.39 25.20
C GLU A 59 5.71 11.15 23.77
N TRP A 60 7.04 11.11 23.59
CA TRP A 60 7.65 10.76 22.31
C TRP A 60 7.27 9.35 21.87
N CYS A 61 7.28 8.38 22.79
CA CYS A 61 6.88 7.01 22.51
C CYS A 61 5.41 6.91 22.06
N GLN A 62 4.49 7.65 22.69
CA GLN A 62 3.07 7.67 22.33
C GLN A 62 2.81 8.12 20.88
N VAL A 63 3.62 9.05 20.36
CA VAL A 63 3.52 9.52 18.96
C VAL A 63 4.33 8.63 18.02
N ALA A 64 5.55 8.24 18.40
CA ALA A 64 6.46 7.46 17.57
C ALA A 64 5.98 6.02 17.34
N VAL A 65 5.28 5.39 18.30
CA VAL A 65 4.77 4.01 18.15
C VAL A 65 3.79 3.92 16.97
N PRO A 66 2.68 4.69 16.91
CA PRO A 66 1.77 4.65 15.75
C PRO A 66 2.47 4.96 14.42
N MET A 67 3.36 5.94 14.40
CA MET A 67 4.10 6.33 13.18
C MET A 67 5.03 5.21 12.70
N TYR A 68 5.77 4.60 13.63
CA TYR A 68 6.61 3.47 13.30
C TYR A 68 5.75 2.29 12.87
N TRP A 69 4.67 1.96 13.60
CA TRP A 69 3.84 0.78 13.31
C TRP A 69 2.85 0.95 12.14
N LYS A 70 2.83 2.10 11.46
CA LYS A 70 1.98 2.33 10.28
C LYS A 70 2.24 1.35 9.14
N ALA A 71 3.49 0.91 8.99
CA ALA A 71 3.98 0.07 7.90
C ALA A 71 4.91 -1.05 8.44
N PRO A 72 4.41 -1.99 9.26
CA PRO A 72 5.25 -2.92 10.01
C PRO A 72 5.85 -4.01 9.10
N PHE A 73 5.20 -4.31 7.97
CA PHE A 73 5.66 -5.26 6.97
C PHE A 73 6.53 -4.64 5.87
N SER A 74 6.83 -3.35 5.96
CA SER A 74 7.70 -2.65 5.01
C SER A 74 9.17 -2.63 5.49
N TYR A 75 10.10 -2.27 4.61
CA TYR A 75 11.54 -2.03 4.88
C TYR A 75 12.46 -3.24 5.02
N THR A 76 12.31 -4.08 6.05
CA THR A 76 13.27 -5.17 6.31
C THR A 76 12.60 -6.45 6.79
N LYS A 77 13.13 -7.60 6.35
CA LYS A 77 12.66 -8.92 6.79
C LYS A 77 12.63 -9.07 8.32
N LYS A 78 13.65 -8.55 9.02
CA LYS A 78 13.75 -8.61 10.50
C LYS A 78 12.57 -7.90 11.18
N ARG A 79 12.20 -6.73 10.68
CA ARG A 79 11.08 -5.94 11.20
C ARG A 79 9.74 -6.64 10.93
N SER A 80 9.53 -7.12 9.71
CA SER A 80 8.31 -7.84 9.35
C SER A 80 8.13 -9.13 10.17
N MET A 81 9.22 -9.86 10.47
CA MET A 81 9.17 -11.02 11.38
C MET A 81 8.81 -10.62 12.81
N ALA A 82 9.34 -9.50 13.32
CA ALA A 82 8.97 -9.02 14.66
C ALA A 82 7.50 -8.60 14.73
N ALA A 83 6.98 -7.98 13.67
CA ALA A 83 5.56 -7.63 13.56
C ALA A 83 4.67 -8.88 13.53
N LEU A 84 5.07 -9.93 12.80
CA LEU A 84 4.34 -11.19 12.75
C LEU A 84 4.20 -11.81 14.14
N LYS A 85 5.32 -11.90 14.89
CA LYS A 85 5.30 -12.40 16.28
C LYS A 85 4.38 -11.60 17.19
N ILE A 86 4.36 -10.28 17.04
CA ILE A 86 3.44 -9.42 17.80
C ILE A 86 1.99 -9.72 17.41
N TYR A 87 1.70 -9.91 16.13
CA TYR A 87 0.34 -10.24 15.67
C TYR A 87 -0.10 -11.62 16.16
N GLU A 88 0.80 -12.61 16.18
CA GLU A 88 0.56 -13.95 16.74
C GLU A 88 0.14 -13.88 18.21
N LEU A 89 0.78 -13.03 19.03
CA LEU A 89 0.36 -12.81 20.43
C LEU A 89 -1.11 -12.32 20.54
N PHE A 90 -1.58 -11.52 19.59
CA PHE A 90 -2.98 -11.07 19.56
C PHE A 90 -3.94 -12.17 19.10
N LEU A 91 -3.50 -13.08 18.24
CA LEU A 91 -4.29 -14.22 17.77
C LEU A 91 -4.45 -15.29 18.86
N GLU A 92 -3.35 -15.65 19.53
CA GLU A 92 -3.35 -16.61 20.65
C GLU A 92 -4.29 -16.13 21.76
N ARG A 93 -4.24 -14.84 22.12
CA ARG A 93 -5.14 -14.25 23.12
C ARG A 93 -6.60 -14.33 22.71
N GLY A 94 -6.91 -14.05 21.44
CA GLY A 94 -8.27 -14.12 20.91
C GLY A 94 -8.87 -15.53 20.98
N SER A 95 -8.06 -16.55 20.70
CA SER A 95 -8.48 -17.96 20.79
C SER A 95 -8.78 -18.41 22.24
N SER A 96 -8.00 -17.94 23.22
CA SER A 96 -8.21 -18.26 24.64
C SER A 96 -9.47 -17.61 25.23
N THR A 97 -9.95 -16.49 24.66
CA THR A 97 -11.21 -15.87 25.09
C THR A 97 -12.46 -16.50 24.49
N LEU A 98 -12.34 -17.20 23.35
CA LEU A 98 -13.46 -17.87 22.67
C LEU A 98 -13.68 -19.30 23.19
N LEU A 99 -12.60 -19.97 23.62
CA LEU A 99 -12.66 -21.21 24.37
C LEU A 99 -12.74 -20.86 25.86
N GLY A 100 -13.95 -20.83 26.42
CA GLY A 100 -14.19 -20.69 27.86
C GLY A 100 -13.68 -21.86 28.70
N THR A 101 -12.48 -22.38 28.43
CA THR A 101 -11.83 -23.42 29.20
C THR A 101 -11.10 -22.77 30.37
N LYS A 102 -11.81 -22.68 31.49
CA LYS A 102 -11.18 -22.88 32.80
C LYS A 102 -10.68 -24.31 32.80
N GLU A 103 -9.37 -24.54 32.74
CA GLU A 103 -8.75 -25.69 33.42
C GLU A 103 -7.22 -25.53 33.57
N ASP A 104 -6.84 -25.64 34.84
CA ASP A 104 -5.57 -25.85 35.52
C ASP A 104 -4.19 -25.54 34.90
N SER A 105 -3.55 -24.60 35.60
CA SER A 105 -2.13 -24.40 35.87
C SER A 105 -1.17 -25.57 35.65
N THR A 106 -0.18 -25.39 34.77
CA THR A 106 1.27 -25.52 35.08
C THR A 106 2.15 -25.16 33.87
N ARG A 107 2.37 -23.85 33.66
CA ARG A 107 3.62 -23.23 33.20
C ARG A 107 3.39 -21.72 33.13
N GLY A 108 3.75 -21.04 34.22
CA GLY A 108 3.68 -19.59 34.34
C GLY A 108 4.72 -18.93 33.44
N ALA A 109 4.36 -18.68 32.19
CA ALA A 109 4.79 -17.46 31.52
C ALA A 109 3.59 -16.52 31.61
N VAL A 110 3.71 -15.45 32.39
CA VAL A 110 2.79 -14.32 32.27
C VAL A 110 2.83 -13.93 30.79
N GLN A 111 1.76 -14.18 30.04
CA GLN A 111 1.69 -13.75 28.65
C GLN A 111 1.69 -12.22 28.70
N GLU A 112 2.87 -11.62 28.52
CA GLU A 112 3.06 -10.18 28.63
C GLU A 112 2.19 -9.51 27.59
N THR A 113 1.19 -8.77 28.05
CA THR A 113 0.29 -8.06 27.16
C THR A 113 1.08 -6.93 26.49
N PRO A 114 1.09 -6.86 25.15
CA PRO A 114 1.71 -5.75 24.46
C PRO A 114 1.15 -4.42 24.99
N LEU A 115 2.03 -3.45 25.23
CA LEU A 115 1.66 -2.13 25.79
C LEU A 115 0.64 -1.37 24.91
N TYR A 116 0.67 -1.61 23.61
CA TYR A 116 -0.22 -1.00 22.62
C TYR A 116 -0.93 -2.08 21.80
N ASP A 117 -2.14 -1.80 21.33
CA ASP A 117 -2.83 -2.63 20.31
C ASP A 117 -2.23 -2.31 18.93
N TYR A 118 -1.01 -2.80 18.71
CA TYR A 118 -0.20 -2.55 17.51
C TYR A 118 -0.95 -2.75 16.18
N PRO A 119 -1.83 -3.77 16.00
CA PRO A 119 -2.65 -3.90 14.80
C PRO A 119 -3.48 -2.65 14.44
N LEU A 120 -3.92 -1.85 15.41
CA LEU A 120 -4.71 -0.62 15.17
C LEU A 120 -3.97 0.44 14.38
N PHE A 121 -2.64 0.42 14.40
CA PHE A 121 -1.83 1.43 13.75
C PHE A 121 -1.56 1.12 12.27
N LEU A 122 -1.90 -0.08 11.79
CA LEU A 122 -1.63 -0.48 10.40
C LEU A 122 -2.34 0.43 9.40
N LYS A 123 -1.56 1.11 8.55
CA LYS A 123 -2.04 1.94 7.43
C LYS A 123 -1.48 1.50 6.08
N GLU A 124 -0.35 0.82 6.07
CA GLU A 124 0.35 0.40 4.86
C GLU A 124 0.66 -1.10 4.96
N LEU A 125 0.23 -1.86 3.95
CA LEU A 125 0.45 -3.30 3.90
C LEU A 125 1.27 -3.67 2.67
N ASN A 126 2.53 -4.04 2.88
CA ASN A 126 3.27 -4.86 1.92
C ASN A 126 2.81 -6.32 2.09
N TYR A 127 1.87 -6.72 1.23
CA TYR A 127 1.25 -8.04 1.28
C TYR A 127 2.21 -9.14 0.89
N THR A 128 3.16 -8.86 0.00
CA THR A 128 4.21 -9.79 -0.38
C THR A 128 5.05 -10.22 0.80
N ASN A 129 5.53 -9.28 1.62
CA ASN A 129 6.30 -9.58 2.82
C ASN A 129 5.46 -10.34 3.86
N LEU A 130 4.17 -10.05 3.95
CA LEU A 130 3.27 -10.82 4.82
C LEU A 130 3.15 -12.27 4.33
N LEU A 131 2.96 -12.49 3.02
CA LEU A 131 2.87 -13.83 2.44
C LEU A 131 4.18 -14.63 2.57
N GLU A 132 5.32 -14.00 2.32
CA GLU A 132 6.64 -14.67 2.40
C GLU A 132 7.01 -15.11 3.82
N LEU A 133 6.47 -14.41 4.83
CA LEU A 133 6.74 -14.68 6.23
C LEU A 133 5.66 -15.48 6.91
N GLY A 134 4.44 -15.46 6.37
CA GLY A 134 3.34 -16.27 6.87
C GLY A 134 3.68 -17.75 6.76
N GLU A 135 3.77 -18.43 7.90
CA GLU A 135 4.10 -19.85 7.94
C GLU A 135 3.02 -20.72 7.27
N SER A 136 1.78 -20.23 7.20
CA SER A 136 0.64 -20.91 6.56
C SER A 136 -0.42 -19.93 6.02
N VAL A 137 -1.27 -20.41 5.10
CA VAL A 137 -2.47 -19.70 4.62
C VAL A 137 -3.36 -19.28 5.80
N GLU A 138 -3.50 -20.18 6.77
CA GLU A 138 -4.39 -20.02 7.91
C GLU A 138 -3.94 -18.84 8.79
N ALA A 139 -2.62 -18.70 9.02
CA ALA A 139 -2.08 -17.53 9.73
C ALA A 139 -2.43 -16.21 9.01
N ILE A 140 -2.34 -16.17 7.68
CA ILE A 140 -2.71 -14.97 6.90
C ILE A 140 -4.20 -14.68 6.99
N LEU A 141 -5.06 -15.70 6.90
CA LEU A 141 -6.51 -15.56 7.04
C LEU A 141 -6.88 -15.01 8.43
N GLN A 142 -6.25 -15.52 9.48
CA GLN A 142 -6.46 -15.06 10.85
C GLN A 142 -6.00 -13.62 11.04
N ILE A 143 -4.85 -13.23 10.49
CA ILE A 143 -4.39 -11.84 10.51
C ILE A 143 -5.39 -10.93 9.79
N LEU A 144 -5.83 -11.26 8.57
CA LEU A 144 -6.80 -10.45 7.83
C LEU A 144 -8.15 -10.36 8.57
N GLN A 145 -8.61 -11.46 9.18
CA GLN A 145 -9.82 -11.47 9.98
C GLN A 145 -9.66 -10.59 11.24
N MET A 146 -8.52 -10.67 11.92
CA MET A 146 -8.18 -9.85 13.08
C MET A 146 -8.22 -8.35 12.73
N LEU A 147 -7.62 -7.97 11.61
CA LEU A 147 -7.63 -6.59 11.11
C LEU A 147 -9.05 -6.14 10.72
N THR A 148 -9.84 -7.03 10.11
CA THR A 148 -11.24 -6.74 9.77
C THR A 148 -12.07 -6.47 11.03
N ASN A 149 -11.93 -7.33 12.04
CA ASN A 149 -12.66 -7.21 13.30
C ASN A 149 -12.32 -5.93 14.07
N ARG A 150 -11.10 -5.42 13.90
CA ARG A 150 -10.63 -4.14 14.46
C ARG A 150 -11.05 -2.92 13.64
N GLY A 151 -11.74 -3.11 12.51
CA GLY A 151 -12.15 -2.00 11.64
C GLY A 151 -10.98 -1.29 10.97
N ILE A 152 -9.85 -1.99 10.76
CA ILE A 152 -8.68 -1.42 10.11
C ILE A 152 -9.02 -0.98 8.69
N ARG A 153 -8.40 0.12 8.27
CA ARG A 153 -8.55 0.75 6.96
C ARG A 153 -7.17 1.18 6.47
N LEU A 154 -6.76 0.60 5.34
CA LEU A 154 -5.45 0.83 4.74
C LEU A 154 -5.48 2.03 3.79
N ASN A 155 -4.38 2.75 3.76
CA ASN A 155 -4.12 3.81 2.77
C ASN A 155 -3.25 3.28 1.63
N THR A 156 -2.33 2.36 1.94
CA THR A 156 -1.34 1.84 0.98
C THR A 156 -1.39 0.32 0.95
N PHE A 157 -1.40 -0.23 -0.26
CA PHE A 157 -1.32 -1.67 -0.51
C PHE A 157 -0.29 -1.97 -1.58
N VAL A 158 0.68 -2.84 -1.25
CA VAL A 158 1.78 -3.22 -2.14
C VAL A 158 1.84 -4.73 -2.26
N MET A 159 1.95 -5.23 -3.48
CA MET A 159 2.10 -6.64 -3.81
C MET A 159 3.11 -6.82 -4.95
N ASP A 160 4.34 -7.14 -4.58
CA ASP A 160 5.44 -7.43 -5.50
C ASP A 160 5.42 -8.86 -6.03
N ASN A 161 5.98 -9.06 -7.22
CA ASN A 161 6.17 -10.38 -7.80
C ASN A 161 7.32 -11.15 -7.14
N THR A 162 6.98 -12.13 -6.29
CA THR A 162 7.99 -13.00 -5.63
C THR A 162 8.55 -14.08 -6.55
N GLY A 163 8.02 -14.23 -7.78
CA GLY A 163 8.39 -15.30 -8.70
C GLY A 163 7.88 -16.69 -8.28
N THR A 164 7.14 -16.79 -7.18
CA THR A 164 6.48 -18.03 -6.74
C THR A 164 5.09 -18.13 -7.36
N ASN A 165 4.76 -19.27 -7.97
CA ASN A 165 3.48 -19.55 -8.66
C ASN A 165 2.30 -19.76 -7.69
N SER A 166 2.30 -19.09 -6.54
CA SER A 166 1.29 -19.27 -5.50
C SER A 166 0.07 -18.37 -5.75
N GLU A 167 -0.54 -18.48 -6.93
CA GLU A 167 -1.69 -17.66 -7.37
C GLU A 167 -2.85 -17.63 -6.36
N ILE A 168 -3.08 -18.76 -5.68
CA ILE A 168 -4.13 -18.91 -4.66
C ILE A 168 -3.94 -17.90 -3.51
N PHE A 169 -2.70 -17.62 -3.14
CA PHE A 169 -2.37 -16.80 -1.98
C PHE A 169 -2.53 -15.31 -2.28
N TYR A 170 -2.20 -14.89 -3.51
CA TYR A 170 -2.36 -13.50 -3.94
C TYR A 170 -3.82 -13.04 -3.98
N GLY A 171 -4.77 -13.96 -4.11
CA GLY A 171 -6.20 -13.66 -4.18
C GLY A 171 -6.94 -13.60 -2.84
N ILE A 172 -6.34 -14.02 -1.73
CA ILE A 172 -7.06 -14.19 -0.45
C ILE A 172 -7.74 -12.89 0.01
N TRP A 173 -7.02 -11.78 -0.08
CA TRP A 173 -7.53 -10.46 0.33
C TRP A 173 -8.73 -9.97 -0.50
N THR A 174 -8.99 -10.57 -1.66
CA THR A 174 -10.12 -10.19 -2.53
C THR A 174 -11.47 -10.72 -2.04
N ALA A 175 -11.50 -11.57 -1.00
CA ALA A 175 -12.73 -12.08 -0.44
C ALA A 175 -13.61 -10.94 0.13
N PRO A 176 -14.94 -10.94 -0.10
CA PRO A 176 -15.82 -9.85 0.30
C PRO A 176 -15.74 -9.45 1.78
N ARG A 177 -15.47 -10.40 2.67
CA ARG A 177 -15.33 -10.14 4.12
C ARG A 177 -14.18 -9.19 4.46
N TYR A 178 -13.14 -9.12 3.62
CA TYR A 178 -11.97 -8.26 3.82
C TYR A 178 -12.08 -6.92 3.10
N ALA A 179 -13.12 -6.72 2.28
CA ALA A 179 -13.34 -5.50 1.52
C ALA A 179 -13.27 -4.20 2.35
N PRO A 180 -13.78 -4.14 3.61
CA PRO A 180 -13.68 -2.93 4.43
C PRO A 180 -12.25 -2.45 4.65
N ILE A 181 -11.27 -3.36 4.78
CA ILE A 181 -9.85 -3.03 4.98
C ILE A 181 -9.31 -2.18 3.83
N PHE A 182 -9.74 -2.48 2.60
CA PHE A 182 -9.21 -1.90 1.36
C PHE A 182 -10.07 -0.76 0.81
N SER A 183 -11.14 -0.37 1.51
CA SER A 183 -12.09 0.65 1.05
C SER A 183 -11.55 2.09 1.06
N SER A 184 -10.45 2.33 1.78
CA SER A 184 -9.83 3.65 1.93
C SER A 184 -8.49 3.79 1.19
N LEU A 185 -8.18 2.85 0.29
CA LEU A 185 -6.91 2.88 -0.42
C LEU A 185 -6.75 4.15 -1.24
N ILE A 186 -5.55 4.71 -1.17
CA ILE A 186 -5.08 5.90 -1.88
C ILE A 186 -3.92 5.51 -2.80
N HIS A 187 -3.09 4.55 -2.38
CA HIS A 187 -1.91 4.08 -3.10
C HIS A 187 -1.94 2.57 -3.26
N VAL A 188 -1.88 2.10 -4.51
CA VAL A 188 -1.88 0.67 -4.84
C VAL A 188 -0.76 0.35 -5.81
N GLU A 189 0.05 -0.65 -5.46
CA GLU A 189 1.06 -1.25 -6.33
C GLU A 189 0.86 -2.77 -6.38
N ILE A 190 0.63 -3.33 -7.56
CA ILE A 190 0.47 -4.78 -7.76
C ILE A 190 1.26 -5.19 -8.99
N HIS A 191 2.44 -5.78 -8.78
CA HIS A 191 3.35 -6.20 -9.85
C HIS A 191 3.27 -7.70 -10.14
N THR A 192 2.54 -8.46 -9.32
CA THR A 192 2.24 -9.88 -9.54
C THR A 192 1.25 -10.04 -10.70
N PRO A 193 1.44 -11.02 -11.60
CA PRO A 193 0.38 -11.45 -12.49
C PRO A 193 -0.73 -12.11 -11.66
N PHE A 194 -1.97 -11.73 -11.90
CA PHE A 194 -3.11 -12.17 -11.10
C PHE A 194 -4.12 -12.99 -11.92
N LEU A 195 -3.63 -14.09 -12.48
CA LEU A 195 -4.43 -14.98 -13.31
C LEU A 195 -5.58 -15.57 -12.46
N LYS A 196 -6.82 -15.37 -12.92
CA LYS A 196 -8.08 -15.91 -12.33
C LYS A 196 -8.59 -15.29 -11.02
N ASN A 197 -8.05 -14.17 -10.54
CA ASN A 197 -8.53 -13.60 -9.28
C ASN A 197 -9.40 -12.35 -9.48
N ASN A 198 -10.10 -11.96 -8.41
CA ASN A 198 -11.01 -10.83 -8.40
C ASN A 198 -10.28 -9.50 -8.15
N VAL A 199 -8.96 -9.37 -8.34
CA VAL A 199 -8.20 -8.17 -7.94
C VAL A 199 -8.78 -6.91 -8.58
N MET A 200 -8.90 -6.87 -9.90
CA MET A 200 -9.46 -5.71 -10.60
C MET A 200 -10.92 -5.43 -10.21
N LYS A 201 -11.72 -6.49 -10.04
CA LYS A 201 -13.10 -6.39 -9.57
C LYS A 201 -13.19 -5.80 -8.16
N THR A 202 -12.34 -6.25 -7.25
CA THR A 202 -12.27 -5.82 -5.86
C THR A 202 -11.81 -4.37 -5.78
N LEU A 203 -10.77 -3.98 -6.52
CA LEU A 203 -10.37 -2.58 -6.60
C LEU A 203 -11.53 -1.72 -7.13
N ALA A 204 -12.13 -2.09 -8.26
CA ALA A 204 -13.22 -1.34 -8.88
C ALA A 204 -14.49 -1.22 -8.01
N ASN A 205 -14.71 -2.16 -7.09
CA ASN A 205 -15.87 -2.14 -6.20
C ASN A 205 -15.63 -1.40 -4.89
N ASN A 206 -14.37 -1.20 -4.48
CA ASN A 206 -14.06 -0.71 -3.14
C ASN A 206 -13.22 0.59 -3.13
N CYS A 207 -12.51 0.90 -4.22
CA CYS A 207 -11.57 2.02 -4.27
C CYS A 207 -12.12 3.18 -5.11
N THR A 208 -12.35 4.32 -4.47
CA THR A 208 -12.88 5.55 -5.12
C THR A 208 -11.97 6.77 -4.94
N ARG A 209 -10.84 6.61 -4.25
CA ARG A 209 -9.95 7.70 -3.81
C ARG A 209 -8.48 7.46 -4.15
N LEU A 210 -8.20 6.64 -5.15
CA LEU A 210 -6.83 6.37 -5.58
C LEU A 210 -6.20 7.64 -6.14
N SER A 211 -5.04 7.99 -5.62
CA SER A 211 -4.13 8.97 -6.21
C SER A 211 -2.95 8.30 -6.91
N HIS A 212 -2.69 7.03 -6.62
CA HIS A 212 -1.64 6.24 -7.26
C HIS A 212 -2.11 4.81 -7.51
N LEU A 213 -1.95 4.35 -8.75
CA LEU A 213 -2.20 2.98 -9.17
C LEU A 213 -1.10 2.52 -10.11
N ASP A 214 -0.28 1.58 -9.66
CA ASP A 214 0.67 0.83 -10.49
C ASP A 214 0.26 -0.64 -10.53
N ILE A 215 -0.10 -1.15 -11.71
CA ILE A 215 -0.64 -2.50 -11.81
C ILE A 215 -0.20 -3.24 -13.07
N ASN A 216 0.15 -4.50 -12.89
CA ASN A 216 0.44 -5.45 -13.96
C ASN A 216 -0.83 -6.20 -14.37
N LEU A 217 -1.36 -5.88 -15.55
CA LEU A 217 -2.62 -6.41 -16.09
C LEU A 217 -2.44 -7.67 -16.96
N TYR A 218 -1.25 -8.26 -16.98
CA TYR A 218 -0.98 -9.41 -17.85
C TYR A 218 -1.93 -10.58 -17.59
N ASP A 219 -2.70 -10.95 -18.62
CA ASP A 219 -3.50 -12.17 -18.65
C ASP A 219 -3.41 -12.82 -20.04
N ASN A 220 -3.29 -14.13 -20.07
CA ASN A 220 -3.20 -14.98 -21.25
C ASN A 220 -4.56 -15.48 -21.77
N SER A 221 -5.67 -15.16 -21.09
CA SER A 221 -7.05 -15.46 -21.54
C SER A 221 -7.77 -14.22 -22.06
N SER A 222 -8.19 -14.27 -23.32
CA SER A 222 -8.94 -13.18 -23.96
C SER A 222 -10.20 -12.77 -23.18
N ASN A 223 -10.95 -13.72 -22.61
CA ASN A 223 -12.16 -13.42 -21.84
C ASN A 223 -11.86 -12.64 -20.56
N ARG A 224 -10.79 -13.02 -19.85
CA ARG A 224 -10.37 -12.32 -18.62
C ARG A 224 -9.75 -10.97 -18.91
N VAL A 225 -9.10 -10.81 -20.07
CA VAL A 225 -8.65 -9.51 -20.56
C VAL A 225 -9.85 -8.57 -20.74
N ILE A 226 -10.92 -9.02 -21.39
CA ILE A 226 -12.15 -8.21 -21.55
C ILE A 226 -12.73 -7.81 -20.20
N GLU A 227 -12.84 -8.76 -19.27
CA GLU A 227 -13.33 -8.51 -17.91
C GLU A 227 -12.43 -7.51 -17.14
N THR A 228 -11.11 -7.65 -17.27
CA THR A 228 -10.12 -6.73 -16.70
C THR A 228 -10.33 -5.31 -17.20
N PHE A 229 -10.57 -5.12 -18.51
CA PHE A 229 -10.86 -3.81 -19.07
C PHE A 229 -12.18 -3.23 -18.61
N TYR A 230 -13.22 -4.07 -18.44
CA TYR A 230 -14.49 -3.65 -17.87
C TYR A 230 -14.29 -3.07 -16.45
N TYR A 231 -13.59 -3.79 -15.58
CA TYR A 231 -13.33 -3.32 -14.22
C TYR A 231 -12.33 -2.17 -14.15
N LEU A 232 -11.32 -2.13 -15.02
CA LEU A 232 -10.42 -0.98 -15.13
C LEU A 232 -11.21 0.26 -15.51
N LYS A 233 -12.08 0.17 -16.52
CA LYS A 233 -12.96 1.27 -16.92
C LYS A 233 -13.83 1.74 -15.76
N LYS A 234 -14.47 0.79 -15.05
CA LYS A 234 -15.27 1.09 -13.86
C LYS A 234 -14.45 1.79 -12.78
N LEU A 235 -13.28 1.25 -12.44
CA LEU A 235 -12.38 1.79 -11.43
C LEU A 235 -12.00 3.24 -11.75
N LEU A 236 -11.52 3.50 -12.97
CA LEU A 236 -11.10 4.83 -13.38
C LEU A 236 -12.26 5.83 -13.33
N SER A 237 -13.48 5.41 -13.73
CA SER A 237 -14.65 6.30 -13.75
C SER A 237 -15.12 6.75 -12.36
N LEU A 238 -14.68 6.06 -11.31
CA LEU A 238 -15.04 6.37 -9.93
C LEU A 238 -14.04 7.30 -9.24
N GLN A 239 -12.88 7.59 -9.84
CA GLN A 239 -11.85 8.39 -9.20
C GLN A 239 -12.16 9.89 -9.35
N GLN A 240 -12.15 10.62 -8.25
CA GLN A 240 -12.40 12.07 -8.21
C GLN A 240 -11.11 12.90 -8.08
N CYS A 241 -9.97 12.23 -7.87
CA CYS A 241 -8.67 12.88 -7.70
C CYS A 241 -7.79 12.65 -8.93
N PRO A 242 -6.84 13.56 -9.22
CA PRO A 242 -5.81 13.29 -10.22
C PRO A 242 -5.00 12.04 -9.86
N LEU A 243 -4.94 11.10 -10.80
CA LEU A 243 -4.36 9.78 -10.66
C LEU A 243 -2.95 9.74 -11.29
N ASN A 244 -2.01 9.19 -10.54
CA ASN A 244 -0.75 8.70 -11.09
C ASN A 244 -0.98 7.24 -11.50
N LEU A 245 -1.06 7.00 -12.80
CA LEU A 245 -1.45 5.72 -13.35
C LEU A 245 -0.28 5.08 -14.09
N ARG A 246 0.13 3.89 -13.65
CA ARG A 246 1.08 3.05 -14.34
C ARG A 246 0.45 1.71 -14.66
N LEU A 247 0.39 1.37 -15.95
CA LEU A 247 -0.22 0.14 -16.43
C LEU A 247 0.80 -0.69 -17.19
N VAL A 248 1.04 -1.91 -16.75
CA VAL A 248 1.93 -2.87 -17.42
C VAL A 248 1.12 -3.97 -18.05
N PHE A 249 1.26 -4.20 -19.36
CA PHE A 249 0.70 -5.38 -20.01
C PHE A 249 1.58 -5.78 -21.19
N PRO A 250 2.49 -6.77 -21.03
CA PRO A 250 3.29 -7.31 -22.12
C PRO A 250 2.43 -7.77 -23.31
N ASN A 251 2.55 -7.06 -24.43
CA ASN A 251 1.77 -7.25 -25.66
C ASN A 251 0.25 -7.15 -25.47
N GLY A 252 -0.21 -6.39 -24.47
CA GLY A 252 -1.63 -6.16 -24.22
C GLY A 252 -2.32 -5.40 -25.37
N PRO A 253 -3.66 -5.53 -25.52
CA PRO A 253 -4.42 -4.92 -26.60
C PRO A 253 -4.54 -3.40 -26.40
N GLY A 254 -3.59 -2.63 -26.94
CA GLY A 254 -3.52 -1.18 -26.74
C GLY A 254 -4.76 -0.43 -27.23
N LYS A 255 -5.44 -0.91 -28.28
CA LYS A 255 -6.70 -0.31 -28.76
C LYS A 255 -7.82 -0.36 -27.72
N MET A 256 -7.93 -1.46 -26.96
CA MET A 256 -8.90 -1.57 -25.86
C MET A 256 -8.55 -0.61 -24.73
N LEU A 257 -7.26 -0.53 -24.39
CA LEU A 257 -6.78 0.43 -23.39
C LEU A 257 -7.09 1.88 -23.81
N MET A 258 -6.82 2.23 -25.07
CA MET A 258 -7.13 3.57 -25.59
C MET A 258 -8.61 3.90 -25.46
N ASN A 259 -9.50 2.99 -25.86
CA ASN A 259 -10.94 3.18 -25.69
C ASN A 259 -11.31 3.35 -24.21
N THR A 260 -10.69 2.59 -23.30
CA THR A 260 -10.92 2.72 -21.87
C THR A 260 -10.49 4.09 -21.36
N LEU A 261 -9.27 4.54 -21.66
CA LEU A 261 -8.71 5.82 -21.22
C LEU A 261 -9.47 7.02 -21.80
N GLN A 262 -9.78 7.00 -23.10
CA GLN A 262 -10.51 8.07 -23.79
C GLN A 262 -11.96 8.21 -23.30
N SER A 263 -12.55 7.12 -22.79
CA SER A 263 -13.89 7.17 -22.20
C SER A 263 -13.94 7.73 -20.77
N GLN A 264 -12.79 8.09 -20.18
CA GLN A 264 -12.70 8.69 -18.85
C GLN A 264 -12.72 10.22 -18.90
N GLN A 265 -12.90 10.84 -17.72
CA GLN A 265 -12.66 12.26 -17.55
C GLN A 265 -11.16 12.54 -17.73
N LEU A 266 -10.80 13.26 -18.79
CA LEU A 266 -9.40 13.50 -19.16
C LEU A 266 -8.62 14.34 -18.13
N GLU A 267 -9.33 15.02 -17.24
CA GLU A 267 -8.80 15.78 -16.11
C GLU A 267 -8.27 14.88 -14.98
N SER A 268 -8.65 13.60 -14.98
CA SER A 268 -8.30 12.66 -13.91
C SER A 268 -6.86 12.17 -13.96
N PHE A 269 -6.04 12.50 -14.95
CA PHE A 269 -4.67 11.99 -15.06
C PHE A 269 -3.64 13.06 -14.73
N LYS A 270 -2.78 12.77 -13.74
CA LYS A 270 -1.60 13.59 -13.42
C LYS A 270 -0.32 13.03 -14.04
N ARG A 271 -0.15 11.70 -13.96
CA ARG A 271 0.94 10.96 -14.58
C ARG A 271 0.39 9.72 -15.24
N LEU A 272 0.84 9.42 -16.45
CA LEU A 272 0.40 8.25 -17.20
C LEU A 272 1.61 7.50 -17.77
N GLU A 273 1.88 6.31 -17.25
CA GLU A 273 2.94 5.42 -17.73
C GLU A 273 2.35 4.13 -18.31
N LEU A 274 2.61 3.88 -19.60
CA LEU A 274 2.10 2.74 -20.34
C LEU A 274 3.24 1.80 -20.76
N VAL A 275 3.32 0.65 -20.09
CA VAL A 275 4.48 -0.25 -20.21
C VAL A 275 4.16 -1.52 -21.00
N LYS A 276 4.93 -1.75 -22.08
CA LYS A 276 4.92 -2.95 -22.95
C LYS A 276 3.62 -3.27 -23.71
N TRP A 277 2.78 -2.28 -23.96
CA TRP A 277 1.53 -2.44 -24.70
C TRP A 277 1.73 -2.51 -26.22
N ASN A 278 0.79 -3.14 -26.94
CA ASN A 278 0.74 -3.08 -28.40
C ASN A 278 -0.22 -1.97 -28.86
N PHE A 279 0.34 -0.85 -29.32
CA PHE A 279 -0.41 0.32 -29.78
C PHE A 279 -0.49 0.48 -31.31
N ASN A 280 -0.27 -0.60 -32.07
CA ASN A 280 -0.38 -0.53 -33.52
C ASN A 280 -1.76 0.00 -33.96
N GLY A 281 -1.75 1.07 -34.76
CA GLY A 281 -2.97 1.71 -35.27
C GLY A 281 -3.79 2.47 -34.21
N CYS A 282 -3.20 2.86 -33.08
CA CYS A 282 -3.83 3.71 -32.08
C CYS A 282 -3.62 5.20 -32.36
N GLU A 283 -4.62 6.02 -32.06
CA GLU A 283 -4.59 7.48 -32.16
C GLU A 283 -4.23 8.12 -30.82
N TRP A 284 -3.32 9.10 -30.83
CA TRP A 284 -2.74 9.70 -29.62
C TRP A 284 -3.17 11.15 -29.36
N ARG A 285 -3.93 11.77 -30.27
CA ARG A 285 -4.30 13.20 -30.20
C ARG A 285 -5.03 13.59 -28.91
N TRP A 286 -5.71 12.63 -28.28
CA TRP A 286 -6.41 12.82 -27.01
C TRP A 286 -5.47 13.22 -25.85
N LEU A 287 -4.16 12.93 -25.92
CA LEU A 287 -3.22 13.37 -24.90
C LEU A 287 -3.17 14.90 -24.76
N LYS A 288 -3.40 15.65 -25.85
CA LYS A 288 -3.50 17.12 -25.81
C LYS A 288 -4.70 17.62 -25.03
N MET A 289 -5.68 16.75 -24.79
CA MET A 289 -6.92 17.05 -24.08
C MET A 289 -6.86 16.69 -22.60
N CYS A 290 -5.69 16.28 -22.08
CA CYS A 290 -5.49 15.97 -20.65
C CYS A 290 -4.85 17.17 -19.93
N PRO A 291 -5.63 18.11 -19.36
CA PRO A 291 -5.11 19.38 -18.86
C PRO A 291 -4.24 19.26 -17.60
N ASN A 292 -4.38 18.16 -16.84
CA ASN A 292 -3.64 17.93 -15.60
C ASN A 292 -2.40 17.05 -15.78
N LEU A 293 -2.13 16.58 -17.00
CA LEU A 293 -1.04 15.65 -17.27
C LEU A 293 0.30 16.38 -17.16
N THR A 294 1.10 15.97 -16.17
CA THR A 294 2.45 16.50 -15.89
C THR A 294 3.56 15.56 -16.34
N GLU A 295 3.23 14.29 -16.56
CA GLU A 295 4.17 13.29 -17.04
C GLU A 295 3.46 12.25 -17.90
N PHE A 296 4.02 11.98 -19.07
CA PHE A 296 3.61 10.86 -19.91
C PHE A 296 4.82 9.96 -20.16
N ALA A 297 4.65 8.66 -20.00
CA ALA A 297 5.69 7.68 -20.23
C ALA A 297 5.18 6.45 -20.98
N ILE A 298 6.01 5.91 -21.87
CA ILE A 298 5.64 4.74 -22.68
C ILE A 298 6.84 3.89 -23.05
N THR A 299 6.65 2.56 -23.09
CA THR A 299 7.63 1.65 -23.69
C THR A 299 7.54 1.69 -25.21
N SER A 300 8.67 1.88 -25.89
CA SER A 300 8.75 1.86 -27.37
C SER A 300 7.70 2.77 -28.01
N PRO A 301 7.80 4.10 -27.84
CA PRO A 301 6.81 5.03 -28.38
C PRO A 301 6.66 4.82 -29.90
N PRO A 302 5.44 4.86 -30.46
CA PRO A 302 5.27 4.98 -31.90
C PRO A 302 5.87 6.32 -32.32
N GLN A 303 7.12 6.27 -32.82
CA GLN A 303 8.04 7.41 -32.83
C GLN A 303 7.53 8.63 -33.60
N THR A 304 6.63 8.47 -34.57
CA THR A 304 6.06 9.61 -35.30
C THR A 304 4.93 10.26 -34.51
N GLN A 305 3.82 9.56 -34.26
CA GLN A 305 2.63 10.19 -33.70
C GLN A 305 2.82 10.83 -32.32
N VAL A 306 3.48 10.13 -31.39
CA VAL A 306 3.66 10.65 -30.02
C VAL A 306 4.65 11.82 -30.01
N SER A 307 5.74 11.73 -30.78
CA SER A 307 6.70 12.82 -30.90
C SER A 307 6.13 14.03 -31.64
N ASP A 308 5.23 13.84 -32.60
CA ASP A 308 4.51 14.93 -33.28
C ASP A 308 3.55 15.67 -32.33
N ILE A 309 3.08 15.00 -31.27
CA ILE A 309 2.13 15.54 -30.30
C ILE A 309 2.83 16.21 -29.13
N LEU A 310 3.85 15.55 -28.57
CA LEU A 310 4.52 15.94 -27.32
C LEU A 310 5.93 16.50 -27.54
N GLY A 311 6.42 16.50 -28.78
CA GLY A 311 7.79 16.86 -29.12
C GLY A 311 8.77 15.68 -29.06
N THR A 312 9.96 15.90 -29.60
CA THR A 312 11.05 14.91 -29.66
C THR A 312 11.97 14.92 -28.44
N ILE A 313 11.80 15.89 -27.52
CA ILE A 313 12.56 16.01 -26.29
C ILE A 313 11.90 15.13 -25.23
N TYR A 314 12.58 14.06 -24.84
CA TYR A 314 12.15 13.15 -23.78
C TYR A 314 13.36 12.49 -23.11
N GLU A 315 13.17 12.03 -21.88
CA GLU A 315 14.18 11.30 -21.11
C GLU A 315 13.97 9.79 -21.23
N ASN A 316 15.06 9.03 -21.30
CA ASN A 316 15.00 7.57 -21.33
C ASN A 316 15.32 7.00 -19.95
N TYR A 317 14.33 6.37 -19.33
CA TYR A 317 14.49 5.68 -18.06
C TYR A 317 14.65 4.18 -18.28
N ARG A 318 15.69 3.61 -17.68
CA ARG A 318 15.95 2.16 -17.73
C ARG A 318 15.50 1.52 -16.42
N LEU A 319 14.37 0.83 -16.46
CA LEU A 319 13.87 0.04 -15.34
C LEU A 319 14.47 -1.37 -15.38
N LYS A 320 15.10 -1.77 -14.28
CA LYS A 320 15.65 -3.12 -14.08
C LYS A 320 14.59 -3.99 -13.41
N LEU A 321 13.94 -4.88 -14.17
CA LEU A 321 12.93 -5.80 -13.60
C LEU A 321 13.55 -7.10 -13.06
N SER A 322 14.70 -7.50 -13.60
CA SER A 322 15.47 -8.66 -13.12
C SER A 322 16.92 -8.58 -13.60
N LYS A 323 17.76 -9.56 -13.23
CA LYS A 323 19.16 -9.61 -13.69
C LYS A 323 19.31 -9.60 -15.21
N ASN A 324 18.32 -10.10 -15.96
CA ASN A 324 18.42 -10.32 -17.41
C ASN A 324 17.43 -9.50 -18.25
N TYR A 325 16.57 -8.68 -17.63
CA TYR A 325 15.53 -7.94 -18.37
C TYR A 325 15.51 -6.47 -18.00
N LYS A 326 15.77 -5.61 -18.99
CA LYS A 326 15.71 -4.15 -18.87
C LYS A 326 14.57 -3.64 -19.75
N ILE A 327 13.68 -2.84 -19.18
CA ILE A 327 12.71 -2.05 -19.97
C ILE A 327 13.27 -0.65 -20.09
N THR A 328 13.15 -0.07 -21.27
CA THR A 328 13.38 1.37 -21.47
C THR A 328 12.03 2.03 -21.71
N THR A 329 11.72 3.05 -20.94
CA THR A 329 10.56 3.92 -21.11
C THR A 329 11.04 5.30 -21.52
N ALA A 330 10.34 5.91 -22.47
CA ALA A 330 10.52 7.30 -22.84
C ALA A 330 9.55 8.15 -21.99
N HIS A 331 10.05 9.23 -21.37
CA HIS A 331 9.31 10.09 -20.44
C HIS A 331 9.30 11.52 -20.95
N TRP A 332 8.10 12.09 -21.08
CA TRP A 332 7.86 13.51 -21.32
C TRP A 332 7.39 14.14 -20.02
N HIS A 333 8.06 15.20 -19.60
CA HIS A 333 7.72 16.01 -18.43
C HIS A 333 7.15 17.34 -18.92
N PHE A 334 6.04 17.76 -18.33
CA PHE A 334 5.38 19.03 -18.65
C PHE A 334 5.46 19.89 -17.40
N ASP A 335 6.43 20.81 -17.38
CA ASP A 335 6.54 21.79 -16.30
C ASP A 335 5.35 22.74 -16.37
N LYS A 336 4.74 23.03 -15.22
CA LYS A 336 3.66 24.04 -15.13
C LYS A 336 4.19 25.47 -15.24
N ASP A 337 5.50 25.66 -15.12
CA ASP A 337 6.16 26.97 -15.06
C ASP A 337 6.88 27.35 -16.36
N ASP A 338 6.94 26.46 -17.35
CA ASP A 338 7.43 26.83 -18.68
C ASP A 338 6.29 27.45 -19.47
N GLY A 339 6.20 28.77 -19.32
CA GLY A 339 5.28 29.63 -20.04
C GLY A 339 5.23 29.28 -21.52
N VAL A 340 3.99 29.23 -22.03
CA VAL A 340 3.66 29.24 -23.45
C VAL A 340 4.59 30.23 -24.16
N SER A 341 5.60 29.69 -24.82
CA SER A 341 6.32 30.43 -25.84
C SER A 341 5.46 30.32 -27.09
N SER A 342 4.79 31.45 -27.36
CA SER A 342 3.92 31.79 -28.50
C SER A 342 4.37 31.26 -29.86
#